data_AF-A0A7S0V6D4-F1
#
_entry.id   AF-A0A7S0V6D4-F1
#
_cell.length_a   1.000
_cell.length_b   1.000
_cell.length_c   1.000
_cell.angle_alpha   90.00
_cell.angle_beta   90.00
_cell.angle_gamma   90.00
#
_symmetry.space_group_name_H-M   'P 1'
#
loop_
_entity.id
_entity.type
_entity.pdbx_description
1 polymer ?
#
loop_
_entity_poly.entity_id
_entity_poly.type
_entity_poly.pdbx_seq_one_letter_code
_entity_poly.pdbx_strand_id
1 'polypeptide(L)'
;SQISEQGIAVVESEEEAEAEGKALTKIEDKKVVAKKGNARGSDRTDDPVRMYLREMGAVELLSREGEIAIAKRIEAGRDAMIRGLCESPLTFEAMMVWRDELVNERILLRDLIDLEATYGAENPPPEPKPKEEEDEADEAKAEGEESSDDDDDEDEDDAAAMSMSAMEAELRDGVLAKLDEIADDFAKYRKLQDKLVNRRLEGKDL
;
A
#
# COMPACT_ATOMS: atom_id res chain seq x y z
N SER A 1 8.34 26.03 -37.98
CA SER A 1 9.04 27.10 -38.73
C SER A 1 10.55 27.21 -38.52
N GLN A 2 11.26 26.22 -37.94
CA GLN A 2 12.73 26.25 -37.88
C GLN A 2 13.44 25.49 -39.01
N ILE A 3 12.68 24.88 -39.93
CA ILE A 3 13.22 24.06 -41.03
C ILE A 3 13.40 24.89 -42.32
N SER A 4 12.73 26.05 -42.42
CA SER A 4 12.85 26.98 -43.54
C SER A 4 14.10 27.87 -43.46
N GLU A 5 14.63 28.11 -42.25
CA GLU A 5 15.79 28.97 -42.01
C GLU A 5 17.15 28.32 -42.35
N GLN A 6 17.18 27.02 -42.69
CA GLN A 6 18.40 26.31 -43.09
C GLN A 6 18.51 26.06 -44.60
N GLY A 7 17.67 26.69 -45.43
CA GLY A 7 17.79 26.63 -46.89
C GLY A 7 17.43 25.27 -47.51
N ILE A 8 16.69 24.43 -46.78
CA ILE A 8 16.24 23.12 -47.24
C ILE A 8 14.81 23.28 -47.77
N ALA A 9 14.63 23.09 -49.08
CA ALA A 9 13.32 23.13 -49.72
C ALA A 9 12.49 21.92 -49.27
N VAL A 10 11.37 22.17 -48.59
CA VAL A 10 10.36 21.15 -48.28
C VAL A 10 9.60 20.87 -49.57
N VAL A 11 9.87 19.72 -50.19
CA VAL A 11 9.12 19.25 -51.36
C VAL A 11 7.88 18.52 -50.85
N GLU A 12 6.74 19.20 -50.87
CA GLU A 12 5.41 18.59 -50.73
C GLU A 12 4.95 18.09 -52.11
N SER A 13 5.50 16.97 -52.56
CA SER A 13 4.98 16.19 -53.69
C SER A 13 5.65 14.81 -53.70
N GLU A 14 4.89 13.77 -53.39
CA GLU A 14 5.33 12.37 -53.35
C GLU A 14 5.15 11.68 -54.72
N GLU A 15 5.43 12.39 -55.81
CA GLU A 15 5.22 11.88 -57.17
C GLU A 15 6.41 12.23 -58.07
N GLU A 16 7.58 11.68 -57.74
CA GLU A 16 8.66 11.29 -58.69
C GLU A 16 9.90 10.82 -57.91
N ALA A 17 9.88 9.56 -57.44
CA ALA A 17 11.09 8.82 -57.09
C ALA A 17 10.85 7.29 -57.21
N GLU A 18 10.33 6.83 -58.34
CA GLU A 18 10.44 5.42 -58.74
C GLU A 18 11.64 5.23 -59.67
N ALA A 19 12.71 4.61 -59.16
CA ALA A 19 13.59 3.73 -59.94
C ALA A 19 14.53 2.92 -59.03
N GLU A 20 14.13 1.66 -58.82
CA GLU A 20 14.94 0.43 -58.73
C GLU A 20 16.22 0.34 -57.87
N GLY A 21 16.22 -0.62 -56.94
CA GLY A 21 17.43 -1.12 -56.27
C GLY A 21 17.21 -2.40 -55.45
N LYS A 22 17.65 -3.54 -56.00
CA LYS A 22 17.48 -4.94 -55.56
C LYS A 22 18.01 -5.33 -54.15
N ALA A 23 17.21 -6.18 -53.48
CA ALA A 23 17.50 -7.49 -52.86
C ALA A 23 18.51 -7.70 -51.71
N LEU A 24 18.14 -8.69 -50.84
CA LEU A 24 18.88 -9.43 -49.78
C LEU A 24 18.75 -8.77 -48.38
N THR A 25 18.38 -9.42 -47.28
CA THR A 25 18.45 -10.83 -46.83
C THR A 25 17.38 -11.11 -45.77
N LYS A 26 16.83 -12.34 -45.78
CA LYS A 26 15.82 -12.84 -44.84
C LYS A 26 16.52 -13.41 -43.60
N ILE A 27 16.28 -12.83 -42.41
CA ILE A 27 16.61 -13.43 -41.12
C ILE A 27 15.27 -13.64 -40.39
N GLU A 28 15.00 -14.89 -40.02
CA GLU A 28 13.81 -15.29 -39.28
C GLU A 28 13.99 -14.96 -37.80
N ASP A 29 13.25 -13.94 -37.33
CA ASP A 29 13.07 -13.69 -35.91
C ASP A 29 11.59 -13.74 -35.52
N LYS A 30 11.35 -14.41 -34.39
CA LYS A 30 10.04 -14.72 -33.78
C LYS A 30 9.07 -13.54 -33.81
N LYS A 31 7.95 -13.73 -34.50
CA LYS A 31 6.81 -12.81 -34.53
C LYS A 31 6.07 -12.82 -33.19
N VAL A 32 6.48 -11.93 -32.27
CA VAL A 32 5.58 -11.43 -31.22
C VAL A 32 4.54 -10.58 -31.93
N VAL A 33 3.26 -10.96 -31.85
CA VAL A 33 2.16 -10.23 -32.50
C VAL A 33 1.94 -8.94 -31.73
N ALA A 34 2.68 -7.90 -32.08
CA ALA A 34 2.38 -6.54 -31.68
C ALA A 34 1.08 -6.10 -32.38
N LYS A 35 0.02 -5.92 -31.60
CA LYS A 35 -1.25 -5.37 -32.04
C LYS A 35 -1.00 -3.92 -32.47
N LYS A 36 -0.80 -3.69 -33.76
CA LYS A 36 -0.64 -2.35 -34.35
C LYS A 36 -1.98 -1.61 -34.29
N GLY A 37 -2.23 -0.94 -33.17
CA GLY A 37 -3.27 0.08 -33.08
C GLY A 37 -2.88 1.27 -33.94
N ASN A 38 -3.75 1.66 -34.86
CA ASN A 38 -3.61 2.91 -35.61
C ASN A 38 -3.74 4.10 -34.64
N ALA A 39 -2.64 4.66 -34.19
CA ALA A 39 -2.59 6.01 -33.64
C ALA A 39 -1.92 6.92 -34.67
N ARG A 40 -2.73 7.45 -35.60
CA ARG A 40 -2.29 8.53 -36.50
C ARG A 40 -2.07 9.78 -35.64
N GLY A 41 -0.81 10.16 -35.48
CA GLY A 41 -0.35 11.55 -35.39
C GLY A 41 -0.95 12.45 -34.29
N SER A 42 -0.71 12.15 -33.01
CA SER A 42 -0.51 13.20 -31.98
C SER A 42 0.20 12.71 -30.70
N ASP A 43 0.85 11.53 -30.75
CA ASP A 43 1.38 10.82 -29.58
C ASP A 43 2.78 11.31 -29.12
N ARG A 44 3.05 12.61 -29.29
CA ARG A 44 4.35 13.26 -28.96
C ARG A 44 4.16 14.32 -27.89
N THR A 45 3.44 13.98 -26.83
CA THR A 45 3.23 14.83 -25.67
C THR A 45 4.30 14.55 -24.64
N ASP A 46 5.27 15.46 -24.53
CA ASP A 46 6.28 15.52 -23.47
C ASP A 46 5.73 16.22 -22.21
N ASP A 47 4.41 16.15 -22.03
CA ASP A 47 3.71 16.72 -20.88
C ASP A 47 3.60 15.63 -19.80
N PRO A 48 4.32 15.76 -18.66
CA PRO A 48 4.34 14.75 -17.62
C PRO A 48 2.96 14.52 -17.00
N VAL A 49 2.09 15.53 -16.98
CA VAL A 49 0.72 15.40 -16.46
C VAL A 49 -0.12 14.56 -17.42
N ARG A 50 -0.03 14.84 -18.72
CA ARG A 50 -0.74 14.07 -19.75
C ARG A 50 -0.23 12.64 -19.85
N MET A 51 1.07 12.43 -19.64
CA MET A 51 1.67 11.10 -19.52
C MET A 51 1.07 10.34 -18.33
N TYR A 52 1.05 10.97 -17.15
CA TYR A 52 0.49 10.37 -15.93
C TYR A 52 -1.00 10.05 -16.06
N LEU A 53 -1.83 10.96 -16.58
CA LEU A 53 -3.26 10.71 -16.76
C LEU A 53 -3.55 9.58 -17.75
N ARG A 54 -2.74 9.46 -18.80
CA ARG A 54 -2.83 8.33 -19.73
C ARG A 54 -2.46 7.00 -19.05
N GLU A 55 -1.43 7.00 -18.22
CA GLU A 55 -0.95 5.80 -17.53
C GLU A 55 -1.89 5.40 -16.38
N MET A 56 -2.39 6.36 -15.59
CA MET A 56 -3.44 6.13 -14.60
C MET A 56 -4.73 5.63 -15.24
N GLY A 57 -5.18 6.24 -16.34
CA GLY A 57 -6.42 5.86 -17.03
C GLY A 57 -6.35 4.51 -17.73
N ALA A 58 -5.16 3.90 -17.84
CA ALA A 58 -4.98 2.55 -18.35
C ALA A 58 -5.20 1.46 -17.28
N VAL A 59 -5.20 1.82 -15.99
CA VAL A 59 -5.44 0.88 -14.88
C VAL A 59 -6.93 0.82 -14.58
N GLU A 60 -7.51 -0.37 -14.66
CA GLU A 60 -8.91 -0.60 -14.32
C GLU A 60 -9.15 -0.39 -12.82
N LEU A 61 -10.29 0.22 -12.47
CA LEU A 61 -10.71 0.36 -11.08
C LEU A 61 -10.94 -1.04 -10.48
N LEU A 62 -10.55 -1.21 -9.21
CA LEU A 62 -10.75 -2.48 -8.53
C LEU A 62 -12.24 -2.70 -8.22
N SER A 63 -12.70 -3.93 -8.34
CA SER A 63 -13.95 -4.36 -7.71
C SER A 63 -13.71 -4.62 -6.23
N ARG A 64 -14.78 -4.64 -5.43
CA ARG A 64 -14.72 -5.02 -4.00
C ARG A 64 -13.99 -6.36 -3.80
N GLU A 65 -14.23 -7.34 -4.67
CA GLU A 65 -13.55 -8.64 -4.63
C GLU A 65 -12.05 -8.52 -4.98
N GLY A 66 -11.70 -7.62 -5.91
CA GLY A 66 -10.32 -7.30 -6.25
C GLY A 66 -9.56 -6.65 -5.10
N GLU A 67 -10.18 -5.71 -4.39
CA GLU A 67 -9.62 -5.09 -3.19
C GLU A 67 -9.35 -6.13 -2.09
N ILE A 68 -10.34 -6.99 -1.82
CA ILE A 68 -10.20 -8.07 -0.83
C ILE A 68 -9.09 -9.05 -1.24
N ALA A 69 -8.99 -9.39 -2.52
CA ALA A 69 -7.96 -10.30 -3.02
C ALA A 69 -6.55 -9.72 -2.84
N ILE A 70 -6.37 -8.42 -3.09
CA ILE A 70 -5.10 -7.74 -2.87
C ILE A 70 -4.77 -7.67 -1.38
N ALA A 71 -5.73 -7.32 -0.53
CA ALA A 71 -5.55 -7.28 0.93
C ALA A 71 -5.05 -8.64 1.47
N LYS A 72 -5.71 -9.73 1.09
CA LYS A 72 -5.29 -11.09 1.48
C LYS A 72 -3.90 -11.46 0.96
N ARG A 73 -3.54 -11.00 -0.24
CA ARG A 73 -2.21 -11.24 -0.80
C ARG A 73 -1.13 -10.47 -0.04
N ILE A 74 -1.42 -9.23 0.36
CA ILE A 74 -0.51 -8.42 1.17
C ILE A 74 -0.32 -9.06 2.55
N GLU A 75 -1.41 -9.51 3.19
CA GLU A 75 -1.38 -10.22 4.47
C GLU A 75 -0.54 -11.50 4.39
N ALA A 76 -0.80 -12.35 3.39
CA ALA A 76 -0.02 -13.57 3.17
C ALA A 76 1.47 -13.28 2.89
N GLY A 77 1.78 -12.18 2.20
CA GLY A 77 3.15 -11.72 1.97
C GLY A 77 3.84 -11.27 3.25
N ARG A 78 3.12 -10.54 4.12
CA ARG A 78 3.60 -10.13 5.45
C ARG A 78 3.88 -11.35 6.32
N ASP A 79 2.97 -12.33 6.35
CA ASP A 79 3.16 -13.57 7.11
C ASP A 79 4.39 -14.36 6.65
N ALA A 80 4.61 -14.45 5.33
CA ALA A 80 5.78 -15.10 4.77
C ALA A 80 7.07 -14.38 5.18
N MET A 81 7.05 -13.05 5.19
CA MET A 81 8.17 -12.23 5.66
C MET A 81 8.45 -12.45 7.14
N ILE A 82 7.42 -12.43 7.99
CA ILE A 82 7.54 -12.66 9.43
C ILE A 82 8.16 -14.04 9.69
N ARG A 83 7.68 -15.10 9.02
CA ARG A 83 8.26 -16.44 9.16
C ARG A 83 9.74 -16.47 8.81
N GLY A 84 10.13 -15.86 7.68
CA GLY A 84 11.53 -15.80 7.26
C GLY A 84 12.41 -15.02 8.24
N LEU A 85 11.91 -13.93 8.82
CA LEU A 85 12.61 -13.17 9.85
C LEU A 85 12.76 -13.96 11.15
N CYS A 86 11.73 -14.72 11.55
CA CYS A 86 11.76 -15.56 12.74
C CYS A 86 12.69 -16.77 12.64
N GLU A 87 13.20 -17.13 11.45
CA GLU A 87 14.23 -18.18 11.32
C GLU A 87 15.61 -17.72 11.82
N SER A 88 15.86 -16.42 11.80
CA SER A 88 17.13 -15.85 12.26
C SER A 88 17.08 -15.55 13.76
N PRO A 89 18.03 -16.06 14.58
CA PRO A 89 18.07 -15.71 16.01
C PRO A 89 18.32 -14.23 16.27
N LEU A 90 18.90 -13.52 15.30
CA LEU A 90 19.24 -12.11 15.42
C LEU A 90 17.99 -11.21 15.52
N THR A 91 16.86 -11.63 14.93
CA THR A 91 15.61 -10.84 14.96
C THR A 91 15.00 -10.84 16.37
N PHE A 92 15.06 -11.97 17.05
CA PHE A 92 14.63 -12.07 18.45
C PHE A 92 15.61 -11.35 19.40
N GLU A 93 16.92 -11.36 19.13
CA GLU A 93 17.86 -10.54 19.92
C GLU A 93 17.53 -9.06 19.83
N ALA A 94 17.23 -8.55 18.63
CA ALA A 94 16.78 -7.16 18.45
C ALA A 94 15.46 -6.89 19.21
N MET A 95 14.52 -7.83 19.17
CA MET A 95 13.25 -7.72 19.89
C MET A 95 13.43 -7.67 21.41
N MET A 96 14.39 -8.43 21.96
CA MET A 96 14.73 -8.37 23.39
C MET A 96 15.33 -7.01 23.77
N VAL A 97 16.18 -6.44 22.91
CA VAL A 97 16.74 -5.09 23.12
C VAL A 97 15.62 -4.04 23.15
N TRP A 98 14.67 -4.10 22.20
CA TRP A 98 13.52 -3.18 22.18
C TRP A 98 12.60 -3.35 23.39
N ARG A 99 12.36 -4.59 23.83
CA ARG A 99 11.62 -4.86 25.06
C ARG A 99 12.29 -4.19 26.26
N ASP A 100 13.60 -4.38 26.42
CA ASP A 100 14.34 -3.77 27.54
C ASP A 100 14.38 -2.24 27.41
N GLU A 101 14.46 -1.69 26.21
CA GLU A 101 14.39 -0.25 25.97
C GLU A 101 13.02 0.34 26.31
N LEU A 102 11.94 -0.37 26.00
CA LEU A 102 10.57 0.02 26.34
C LEU A 102 10.35 -0.02 27.86
N VAL A 103 10.81 -1.07 28.54
CA VAL A 103 10.74 -1.20 30.00
C VAL A 103 11.51 -0.09 30.71
N ASN A 104 12.70 0.27 30.18
CA ASN A 104 13.52 1.35 30.71
C ASN A 104 13.09 2.75 30.23
N GLU A 105 11.95 2.87 29.54
CA GLU A 105 11.41 4.14 29.02
C GLU A 105 12.39 4.91 28.12
N ARG A 106 13.26 4.19 27.40
CA ARG A 106 14.20 4.77 26.42
C ARG A 106 13.56 4.99 25.05
N ILE A 107 12.56 4.19 24.72
CA ILE A 107 11.75 4.30 23.49
C ILE A 107 10.27 4.30 23.86
N LEU A 108 9.42 4.83 22.97
CA LEU A 108 7.98 4.89 23.19
C LEU A 108 7.29 3.69 22.54
N LEU A 109 6.09 3.35 23.03
CA LEU A 109 5.36 2.18 22.54
C LEU A 109 5.00 2.33 21.04
N ARG A 110 4.64 3.55 20.62
CA ARG A 110 4.37 3.89 19.21
C ARG A 110 5.55 3.71 18.25
N ASP A 111 6.77 3.67 18.76
CA ASP A 111 7.96 3.44 17.94
C ASP A 111 8.17 1.94 17.65
N LEU A 112 7.52 1.07 18.43
CA LEU A 112 7.64 -0.38 18.34
C LEU A 112 6.43 -1.04 17.64
N ILE A 113 5.22 -0.54 17.90
CA ILE A 113 3.97 -1.07 17.35
C ILE A 113 3.19 -0.02 16.58
N ASP A 114 2.32 -0.48 15.70
CA ASP A 114 1.27 0.35 15.11
C ASP A 114 0.19 0.63 16.17
N LEU A 115 0.31 1.78 16.84
CA LEU A 115 -0.52 2.11 17.99
C LEU A 115 -2.02 2.19 17.62
N GLU A 116 -2.34 2.84 16.51
CA GLU A 116 -3.72 3.07 16.09
C GLU A 116 -4.38 1.76 15.65
N ALA A 117 -3.70 0.96 14.83
CA ALA A 117 -4.22 -0.32 14.40
C ALA A 117 -4.38 -1.31 15.56
N THR A 118 -3.44 -1.29 16.52
CA THR A 118 -3.51 -2.16 17.72
C THR A 118 -4.64 -1.71 18.65
N TYR A 119 -4.78 -0.39 18.87
CA TYR A 119 -5.84 0.16 19.71
C TYR A 119 -7.23 -0.12 19.14
N GLY A 120 -7.43 0.14 17.84
CA GLY A 120 -8.70 -0.12 17.17
C GLY A 120 -9.08 -1.60 17.10
N ALA A 121 -8.10 -2.50 17.15
CA ALA A 121 -8.35 -3.94 17.21
C ALA A 121 -8.82 -4.40 18.60
N GLU A 122 -8.32 -3.80 19.69
CA GLU A 122 -8.76 -4.12 21.06
C GLU A 122 -10.06 -3.39 21.45
N ASN A 123 -10.26 -2.19 20.92
CA ASN A 123 -11.44 -1.35 21.14
C ASN A 123 -12.18 -1.10 19.81
N PRO A 124 -12.87 -2.11 19.25
CA PRO A 124 -13.65 -1.92 18.03
C PRO A 124 -14.76 -0.89 18.27
N PRO A 125 -15.02 0.01 17.32
CA PRO A 125 -16.16 0.92 17.39
C PRO A 125 -17.44 0.13 17.64
N PRO A 126 -18.38 0.65 18.46
CA PRO A 126 -19.66 -0.01 18.65
C PRO A 126 -20.34 -0.21 17.27
N GLU A 127 -20.84 -1.42 17.02
CA GLU A 127 -21.56 -1.71 15.78
C GLU A 127 -22.68 -0.67 15.57
N PRO A 128 -22.85 -0.13 14.35
CA PRO A 128 -23.92 0.81 14.10
C PRO A 128 -25.25 0.12 14.42
N LYS A 129 -25.96 0.62 15.42
CA LYS A 129 -27.32 0.15 15.72
C LYS A 129 -28.16 0.34 14.45
N PRO A 130 -28.99 -0.63 14.06
CA PRO A 130 -29.93 -0.43 12.97
C PRO A 130 -30.77 0.80 13.33
N LYS A 131 -30.72 1.82 12.47
CA LYS A 131 -31.68 2.93 12.54
C LYS A 131 -33.05 2.30 12.34
N GLU A 132 -33.87 2.28 13.40
CA GLU A 132 -35.29 2.01 13.24
C GLU A 132 -35.82 3.10 12.30
N GLU A 133 -36.30 2.68 11.14
CA GLU A 133 -37.02 3.57 10.22
C GLU A 133 -38.30 4.00 10.94
N GLU A 134 -38.28 5.19 11.52
CA GLU A 134 -39.51 5.87 11.92
C GLU A 134 -40.24 6.27 10.64
N ASP A 135 -41.30 5.51 10.34
CA ASP A 135 -42.39 5.89 9.43
C ASP A 135 -43.00 7.22 9.92
N GLU A 136 -42.60 8.33 9.32
CA GLU A 136 -43.35 9.58 9.40
C GLU A 136 -44.06 9.84 8.06
N ALA A 137 -45.32 9.42 8.02
CA ALA A 137 -46.31 9.97 7.13
C ALA A 137 -46.95 11.20 7.82
N ASP A 138 -46.70 12.41 7.32
CA ASP A 138 -47.75 13.43 7.26
C ASP A 138 -47.52 14.46 6.13
N GLU A 139 -48.60 14.81 5.46
CA GLU A 139 -48.64 15.64 4.26
C GLU A 139 -48.64 17.15 4.57
N ALA A 140 -47.79 17.88 3.83
CA ALA A 140 -47.98 19.20 3.23
C ALA A 140 -48.75 20.33 3.97
N LYS A 141 -48.05 21.46 4.21
CA LYS A 141 -48.53 22.80 3.78
C LYS A 141 -47.45 23.91 3.71
N ALA A 142 -47.20 24.34 2.47
CA ALA A 142 -46.98 25.69 1.90
C ALA A 142 -46.35 26.86 2.69
N GLU A 143 -45.20 27.29 2.13
CA GLU A 143 -44.72 28.65 1.79
C GLU A 143 -44.35 29.69 2.87
N GLY A 144 -43.10 30.16 2.78
CA GLY A 144 -42.60 31.44 3.31
C GLY A 144 -41.07 31.50 3.27
N GLU A 145 -40.52 32.36 2.40
CA GLU A 145 -39.09 32.73 2.32
C GLU A 145 -38.49 33.06 3.69
N GLU A 146 -37.25 32.67 3.96
CA GLU A 146 -36.09 33.58 4.03
C GLU A 146 -34.78 32.77 4.02
N SER A 147 -33.87 33.22 3.17
CA SER A 147 -32.48 32.77 3.10
C SER A 147 -31.67 33.56 4.12
N SER A 148 -31.06 32.89 5.09
CA SER A 148 -29.89 33.41 5.81
C SER A 148 -29.03 32.25 6.30
N ASP A 149 -27.90 32.09 5.63
CA ASP A 149 -26.61 31.53 6.11
C ASP A 149 -26.69 30.61 7.32
N ASP A 150 -26.61 29.33 7.01
CA ASP A 150 -26.38 28.18 7.88
C ASP A 150 -24.87 28.05 8.15
N ASP A 151 -24.57 27.64 9.38
CA ASP A 151 -23.38 26.89 9.82
C ASP A 151 -22.01 27.58 9.87
N ASP A 152 -21.75 28.19 11.04
CA ASP A 152 -20.42 28.28 11.65
C ASP A 152 -20.28 27.18 12.73
N ASP A 153 -20.54 25.93 12.33
CA ASP A 153 -20.21 24.71 13.09
C ASP A 153 -18.93 24.08 12.51
N GLU A 154 -17.84 24.86 12.48
CA GLU A 154 -16.50 24.31 12.30
C GLU A 154 -15.94 23.86 13.67
N ASP A 155 -15.83 22.53 13.80
CA ASP A 155 -14.91 21.79 14.66
C ASP A 155 -15.35 21.44 16.11
N GLU A 156 -16.44 20.69 16.27
CA GLU A 156 -16.68 19.85 17.48
C GLU A 156 -16.51 18.33 17.18
N ASP A 157 -15.74 17.96 16.16
CA ASP A 157 -15.45 16.55 15.79
C ASP A 157 -14.02 16.09 16.13
N ASP A 158 -13.23 16.89 16.88
CA ASP A 158 -11.87 16.49 17.33
C ASP A 158 -11.81 16.13 18.83
N ALA A 159 -12.95 15.99 19.50
CA ALA A 159 -13.04 15.76 20.95
C ALA A 159 -13.16 14.28 21.38
N ALA A 160 -13.22 13.33 20.43
CA ALA A 160 -13.44 11.91 20.74
C ALA A 160 -12.27 10.98 20.38
N ALA A 161 -11.21 11.47 19.73
CA ALA A 161 -9.99 10.69 19.55
C ALA A 161 -9.18 10.74 20.86
N MET A 162 -9.07 9.61 21.56
CA MET A 162 -8.20 9.53 22.73
C MET A 162 -6.77 9.98 22.35
N SER A 163 -6.12 10.75 23.23
CA SER A 163 -4.74 11.18 23.00
C SER A 163 -3.81 9.98 22.80
N MET A 164 -2.82 10.08 21.91
CA MET A 164 -1.83 9.03 21.67
C MET A 164 -1.18 8.51 22.97
N SER A 165 -0.91 9.39 23.92
CA SER A 165 -0.35 9.00 25.22
C SER A 165 -1.31 8.16 26.08
N ALA A 166 -2.63 8.36 25.92
CA ALA A 166 -3.64 7.57 26.61
C ALA A 166 -3.75 6.16 25.99
N MET A 167 -3.74 6.07 24.65
CA MET A 167 -3.68 4.79 23.94
C MET A 167 -2.41 4.00 24.29
N GLU A 168 -1.25 4.67 24.39
CA GLU A 168 0.00 4.05 24.82
C GLU A 168 -0.11 3.46 26.23
N ALA A 169 -0.72 4.19 27.16
CA ALA A 169 -0.86 3.74 28.55
C ALA A 169 -1.76 2.51 28.67
N GLU A 170 -2.87 2.46 27.93
CA GLU A 170 -3.80 1.31 27.94
C GLU A 170 -3.16 0.05 27.33
N LEU A 171 -2.42 0.20 26.23
CA LEU A 171 -1.82 -0.93 25.52
C LEU A 171 -0.49 -1.40 26.12
N ARG A 172 0.19 -0.57 26.92
CA ARG A 172 1.54 -0.85 27.43
C ARG A 172 1.63 -2.20 28.14
N ASP A 173 0.73 -2.46 29.07
CA ASP A 173 0.78 -3.68 29.88
C ASP A 173 0.48 -4.93 29.04
N GLY A 174 -0.47 -4.84 28.11
CA GLY A 174 -0.81 -5.92 27.18
C GLY A 174 0.34 -6.26 26.24
N VAL A 175 0.98 -5.25 25.65
CA VAL A 175 2.12 -5.43 24.74
C VAL A 175 3.35 -5.97 25.49
N LEU A 176 3.62 -5.46 26.70
CA LEU A 176 4.73 -5.98 27.52
C LEU A 176 4.52 -7.45 27.88
N ALA A 177 3.30 -7.85 28.25
CA ALA A 177 2.98 -9.26 28.51
C ALA A 177 3.21 -10.15 27.28
N LYS A 178 2.90 -9.65 26.07
CA LYS A 178 3.18 -10.37 24.82
C LYS A 178 4.67 -10.46 24.51
N LEU A 179 5.43 -9.40 24.75
CA LEU A 179 6.90 -9.42 24.60
C LEU A 179 7.56 -10.38 25.59
N ASP A 180 7.02 -10.50 26.81
CA ASP A 180 7.47 -11.48 27.81
C ASP A 180 7.20 -12.92 27.36
N GLU A 181 6.00 -13.19 26.84
CA GLU A 181 5.65 -14.50 26.28
C GLU A 181 6.62 -14.90 25.14
N ILE A 182 6.91 -13.96 24.24
CA ILE A 182 7.87 -14.16 23.14
C ILE A 182 9.29 -14.39 23.67
N ALA A 183 9.70 -13.68 24.73
CA ALA A 183 11.01 -13.85 25.34
C ALA A 183 11.20 -15.27 25.91
N ASP A 184 10.18 -15.80 26.59
CA ASP A 184 10.18 -17.15 27.15
C ASP A 184 10.25 -18.23 26.06
N ASP A 185 9.51 -18.06 24.98
CA ASP A 185 9.53 -18.98 23.85
C ASP A 185 10.84 -18.91 23.08
N PHE A 186 11.41 -17.72 22.90
CA PHE A 186 12.73 -17.56 22.32
C PHE A 186 13.82 -18.22 23.17
N ALA A 187 13.74 -18.14 24.50
CA ALA A 187 14.70 -18.81 25.38
C ALA A 187 14.66 -20.35 25.21
N LYS A 188 13.48 -20.93 24.97
CA LYS A 188 13.33 -22.35 24.63
C LYS A 188 13.90 -22.66 23.24
N TYR A 189 13.58 -21.82 22.24
CA TYR A 189 14.05 -21.95 20.87
C TYR A 189 15.58 -21.88 20.76
N ARG A 190 16.21 -20.92 21.45
CA ARG A 190 17.67 -20.76 21.50
C ARG A 190 18.35 -22.00 22.06
N LYS A 191 17.82 -22.60 23.15
CA LYS A 191 18.35 -23.86 23.69
C LYS A 191 18.29 -25.01 22.68
N LEU A 192 17.28 -25.04 21.80
CA LEU A 192 17.18 -26.03 20.74
C LEU A 192 18.18 -25.74 19.61
N GLN A 193 18.30 -24.47 19.19
CA GLN A 193 19.29 -24.06 18.20
C GLN A 193 20.71 -24.36 18.66
N ASP A 194 21.08 -24.04 19.90
CA ASP A 194 22.40 -24.34 20.47
C ASP A 194 22.68 -25.84 20.47
N LYS A 195 21.68 -26.67 20.85
CA LYS A 195 21.80 -28.14 20.77
C LYS A 195 22.02 -28.62 19.34
N LEU A 196 21.30 -28.07 18.36
CA LEU A 196 21.45 -28.43 16.96
C LEU A 196 22.83 -28.02 16.41
N VAL A 197 23.28 -26.81 16.71
CA VAL A 197 24.60 -26.32 16.33
C VAL A 197 25.70 -27.18 16.97
N ASN A 198 25.58 -27.52 18.26
CA ASN A 198 26.55 -28.38 18.94
C ASN A 198 26.58 -29.79 18.36
N ARG A 199 25.42 -30.42 18.08
CA ARG A 199 25.39 -31.73 17.41
C ARG A 199 26.02 -31.69 16.02
N ARG A 200 25.80 -30.60 15.28
CA ARG A 200 26.40 -30.38 13.96
C ARG A 200 27.92 -30.22 14.05
N LEU A 201 28.42 -29.47 15.03
CA LEU A 201 29.85 -29.31 15.30
C LEU A 201 30.51 -30.62 15.73
N GLU A 202 29.79 -31.47 16.47
CA GLU A 202 30.24 -32.81 16.86
C GLU A 202 30.20 -33.85 15.72
N GLY A 203 29.70 -33.48 14.53
CA GLY A 203 29.62 -34.38 13.37
C GLY A 203 28.62 -35.53 13.54
N LYS A 204 27.67 -35.42 14.45
CA LYS A 204 26.57 -36.39 14.61
C LYS A 204 25.39 -35.95 13.76
N ASP A 205 25.03 -36.73 12.75
CA ASP A 205 23.86 -36.48 11.90
C ASP A 205 22.57 -36.33 12.73
N LEU A 206 21.63 -35.54 12.18
CA LEU A 206 20.37 -35.09 12.78
C LEU A 206 19.54 -36.19 13.44
#